data_AF-A0A9D1R8N1-F1
#
_entry.id   AF-A0A9D1R8N1-F1
#
_cell.length_a   1.000
_cell.length_b   1.000
_cell.length_c   1.000
_cell.angle_alpha   90.00
_cell.angle_beta   90.00
_cell.angle_gamma   90.00
#
_symmetry.space_group_name_H-M   'P 1'
#
loop_
_entity.id
_entity.type
_entity.pdbx_description
1 polymer ?
#
loop_
_entity_poly.entity_id
_entity_poly.type
_entity_poly.pdbx_seq_one_letter_code
_entity_poly.pdbx_strand_id
1 'polypeptide(L)' 'MKLFQREKNGDTDVYKRLLSKNGSSLIREIAQAQQEIEDAYNNFQNASDPDLIDCYIFRGNAAWKRYQFLLRQAKMG' A
#
# COMPACT_ATOMS: atom_id res chain seq x y z
N MET A 1 2.33 -5.38 17.50
CA MET A 1 3.03 -4.07 17.53
C MET A 1 2.37 -3.14 16.52
N LYS A 2 2.23 -1.86 16.85
CA LYS A 2 1.31 -0.91 16.20
C LYS A 2 2.06 0.05 15.25
N LEU A 3 2.45 -0.42 14.07
CA LEU A 3 3.04 0.44 13.02
C LEU A 3 1.99 1.29 12.26
N PHE A 4 0.70 1.02 12.47
CA PHE A 4 -0.42 1.74 11.84
C PHE A 4 -1.32 2.50 12.84
N GLN A 5 -0.86 2.76 14.07
CA GLN A 5 -1.66 3.53 15.06
C GLN A 5 -1.18 4.97 15.28
N ARG A 6 -0.55 5.60 14.29
CA ARG A 6 -0.44 7.05 14.30
C ARG A 6 -0.73 7.58 12.91
N GLU A 7 -1.71 8.49 12.87
CA GLU A 7 -2.33 9.15 11.71
C GLU A 7 -3.54 8.46 11.07
N LYS A 8 -4.49 8.00 11.91
CA LYS A 8 -5.90 8.05 11.51
C LYS A 8 -6.40 9.48 11.70
N ASN A 9 -6.87 10.11 10.62
CA ASN A 9 -8.10 10.93 10.55
C ASN A 9 -8.14 11.82 9.29
N GLY A 10 -7.00 12.19 8.71
CA GLY A 10 -6.95 13.07 7.52
C GLY A 10 -6.99 12.31 6.19
N ASP A 11 -6.13 11.30 6.05
CA ASP A 11 -5.98 10.60 4.78
C ASP A 11 -7.19 9.69 4.46
N THR A 12 -7.75 8.99 5.45
CA THR A 12 -8.89 8.07 5.28
C THR A 12 -10.15 8.75 4.73
N ASP A 13 -10.40 10.00 5.10
CA ASP A 13 -11.53 10.80 4.61
C ASP A 13 -11.29 11.36 3.20
N VAL A 14 -10.03 11.65 2.85
CA VAL A 14 -9.63 12.00 1.48
C VAL A 14 -9.82 10.79 0.56
N TYR A 15 -9.48 9.58 0.99
CA TYR A 15 -9.76 8.35 0.24
C TYR A 15 -11.25 8.18 -0.06
N LYS A 16 -12.11 8.32 0.94
CA LYS A 16 -13.58 8.21 0.75
C LYS A 16 -14.16 9.26 -0.18
N ARG A 17 -13.59 10.46 -0.24
CA ARG A 17 -14.01 11.50 -1.20
C ARG A 17 -13.51 11.27 -2.61
N LEU A 18 -12.30 10.74 -2.79
CA LEU A 18 -11.76 10.40 -4.11
C LEU A 18 -12.45 9.16 -4.72
N LEU A 19 -12.90 8.23 -3.86
CA LEU A 19 -13.75 7.08 -4.17
C LEU A 19 -15.03 7.45 -4.95
N SER A 20 -15.56 8.67 -4.81
CA SER A 20 -16.84 9.06 -5.42
C SER A 20 -16.71 9.72 -6.79
N LYS A 21 -15.50 10.05 -7.26
CA LYS A 21 -15.35 10.99 -8.38
C LYS A 21 -14.57 10.47 -9.59
N ASN A 22 -13.68 9.48 -9.48
CA ASN A 22 -12.95 8.94 -10.65
C ASN A 22 -12.47 7.48 -10.47
N GLY A 23 -12.86 6.60 -11.40
CA GLY A 23 -12.12 5.41 -11.83
C GLY A 23 -12.08 4.18 -10.91
N SER A 24 -13.01 3.24 -11.09
CA SER A 24 -12.99 1.92 -10.45
C SER A 24 -11.66 1.14 -10.61
N SER A 25 -10.93 1.38 -11.72
CA SER A 25 -9.61 0.77 -11.96
C SER A 25 -8.54 1.29 -11.00
N LEU A 26 -8.43 2.62 -10.84
CA LEU A 26 -7.40 3.23 -9.99
C LEU A 26 -7.57 2.81 -8.53
N ILE A 27 -8.81 2.76 -8.06
CA ILE A 27 -9.13 2.29 -6.71
C ILE A 27 -8.74 0.82 -6.53
N ARG A 28 -9.01 -0.02 -7.53
CA ARG A 28 -8.62 -1.44 -7.50
C ARG A 28 -7.11 -1.60 -7.46
N GLU A 29 -6.38 -0.81 -8.24
CA GLU A 29 -4.91 -0.83 -8.28
C GLU A 29 -4.29 -0.36 -6.95
N ILE A 30 -4.90 0.64 -6.29
CA ILE A 30 -4.50 1.10 -4.95
C ILE A 30 -4.72 0.00 -3.92
N ALA A 31 -5.90 -0.63 -3.92
CA ALA A 31 -6.20 -1.73 -3.00
C ALA A 31 -5.27 -2.92 -3.22
N GLN A 32 -4.96 -3.24 -4.47
CA GLN A 32 -4.02 -4.29 -4.82
C GLN A 32 -2.59 -3.96 -4.33
N ALA A 33 -2.15 -2.72 -4.49
CA ALA A 33 -0.84 -2.30 -3.98
C ALA A 33 -0.78 -2.37 -2.44
N GLN A 34 -1.87 -2.06 -1.73
CA GLN A 34 -1.95 -2.24 -0.28
C GLN A 34 -1.84 -3.71 0.12
N GLN A 35 -2.58 -4.59 -0.56
CA GLN A 35 -2.51 -6.03 -0.31
C GLN A 35 -1.11 -6.58 -0.55
N GLU A 36 -0.44 -6.17 -1.62
CA GLU A 36 0.95 -6.59 -1.91
C GLU A 36 1.95 -6.14 -0.82
N ILE A 37 1.74 -4.96 -0.22
CA ILE A 37 2.55 -4.48 0.91
C ILE A 37 2.33 -5.38 2.14
N GLU A 38 1.07 -5.69 2.45
CA GLU A 38 0.71 -6.54 3.59
C GLU A 38 1.22 -7.97 3.41
N ASP A 39 1.08 -8.54 2.22
CA ASP A 39 1.59 -9.87 1.87
C ASP A 39 3.12 -9.92 1.98
N ALA A 40 3.83 -8.92 1.45
CA ALA A 40 5.28 -8.85 1.57
C ALA A 40 5.71 -8.76 3.04
N TYR A 41 5.01 -7.98 3.87
CA TYR A 41 5.28 -7.88 5.29
C TYR A 41 5.02 -9.19 6.04
N ASN A 42 3.87 -9.84 5.78
CA ASN A 42 3.53 -11.12 6.39
C ASN A 42 4.53 -12.21 6.02
N ASN A 43 4.95 -12.26 4.76
CA ASN A 43 5.95 -13.22 4.31
C ASN A 43 7.34 -12.93 4.90
N PHE A 44 7.73 -11.65 4.99
CA PHE A 44 8.97 -11.23 5.65
C PHE A 44 9.03 -11.68 7.12
N GLN A 45 7.92 -11.54 7.87
CA GLN A 45 7.85 -11.96 9.27
C GLN A 45 8.00 -13.47 9.47
N ASN A 46 7.64 -14.27 8.46
CA ASN A 46 7.71 -15.73 8.53
C ASN A 46 8.91 -16.32 7.78
N ALA A 47 9.71 -15.48 7.09
CA ALA A 47 10.89 -15.92 6.37
C ALA A 47 12.09 -16.09 7.30
N SER A 48 12.83 -17.20 7.14
CA SER A 48 14.12 -17.43 7.81
C SER A 48 15.28 -17.50 6.83
N ASP A 49 14.99 -17.65 5.54
CA ASP A 49 15.97 -17.65 4.47
C ASP A 49 16.41 -16.21 4.15
N PRO A 50 17.71 -15.88 4.20
CA PRO A 50 18.22 -14.53 3.96
C PRO A 50 17.83 -13.96 2.59
N ASP A 51 17.84 -14.76 1.52
CA ASP A 51 17.49 -14.30 0.18
C ASP A 51 16.00 -13.99 0.07
N LEU A 52 15.15 -14.77 0.75
CA LEU A 52 13.72 -14.50 0.83
C LEU A 52 13.41 -13.25 1.66
N ILE A 53 14.13 -13.04 2.76
CA ILE A 53 14.04 -11.83 3.59
C ILE A 53 14.30 -10.59 2.73
N ASP A 54 15.40 -10.57 1.98
CA ASP A 54 15.74 -9.48 1.07
C ASP A 54 14.68 -9.33 -0.03
N CYS A 55 14.23 -10.44 -0.63
CA CYS A 55 13.17 -10.43 -1.63
C CYS A 55 11.90 -9.73 -1.13
N TYR A 56 11.44 -10.06 0.08
CA TYR A 56 10.23 -9.45 0.65
C TYR A 56 10.43 -7.98 1.01
N ILE A 57 11.62 -7.56 1.45
CA ILE A 57 11.94 -6.14 1.65
C ILE A 57 11.83 -5.38 0.32
N PHE A 58 12.47 -5.87 -0.74
CA PHE A 58 12.43 -5.21 -2.04
C PHE A 58 11.01 -5.19 -2.63
N ARG A 59 10.27 -6.30 -2.50
CA ARG A 59 8.88 -6.42 -2.95
C ARG A 59 7.96 -5.44 -2.22
N GLY A 60 8.05 -5.36 -0.89
CA GLY A 60 7.26 -4.43 -0.08
C GLY A 60 7.57 -2.97 -0.44
N ASN A 61 8.85 -2.63 -0.63
CA ASN A 61 9.26 -1.28 -1.04
C ASN A 61 8.77 -0.92 -2.45
N ALA A 62 8.81 -1.87 -3.39
CA ALA A 62 8.27 -1.67 -4.74
C ALA A 62 6.76 -1.42 -4.71
N ALA A 63 6.01 -2.25 -3.96
CA ALA A 63 4.57 -2.10 -3.78
C ALA A 63 4.23 -0.75 -3.09
N TRP A 64 5.02 -0.33 -2.10
CA TRP A 64 4.83 0.97 -1.44
C TRP A 64 5.06 2.15 -2.39
N LYS A 65 6.11 2.13 -3.21
CA LYS A 65 6.35 3.16 -4.24
C LYS A 65 5.20 3.20 -5.25
N ARG A 66 4.70 2.04 -5.70
CA ARG A 66 3.53 1.96 -6.59
C ARG A 66 2.29 2.56 -5.92
N TYR A 67 2.03 2.21 -4.66
CA TYR A 67 0.94 2.78 -3.88
C TYR A 67 1.04 4.32 -3.84
N GLN A 68 2.19 4.87 -3.42
CA GLN A 68 2.40 6.32 -3.36
C GLN A 68 2.19 7.02 -4.71
N PHE A 69 2.61 6.40 -5.81
CA PHE A 69 2.38 6.92 -7.15
C PHE A 69 0.89 6.98 -7.49
N LEU A 70 0.15 5.88 -7.26
CA LEU A 70 -1.29 5.79 -7.51
C LEU A 70 -2.07 6.80 -6.65
N LEU A 71 -1.62 7.05 -5.41
CA LEU A 71 -2.21 8.10 -4.56
C LEU A 71 -2.06 9.50 -5.14
N ARG A 72 -0.89 9.79 -5.70
CA ARG A 72 -0.65 11.09 -6.34
C ARG A 72 -1.52 11.25 -7.58
N GLN A 73 -1.66 10.20 -8.38
CA GLN A 73 -2.59 10.19 -9.51
C GLN A 73 -4.03 10.42 -9.08
N ALA A 74 -4.49 9.77 -8.01
CA ALA A 74 -5.84 9.95 -7.49
C ALA A 74 -6.09 11.38 -6.96
N LYS A 75 -5.09 12.01 -6.34
CA LYS A 75 -5.18 13.40 -5.85
C LYS A 75 -5.11 14.46 -6.96
N MET A 76 -4.54 14.13 -8.12
CA MET A 76 -4.38 15.04 -9.27
C MET A 76 -5.53 14.95 -10.28
N GLY A 77 -6.42 13.96 -10.15
CA GLY A 77 -7.59 13.75 -11.01
C GLY A 77 -8.90 14.31 -10.47
#